data_AF-A0A954B6H3-F1
#
_entry.id   AF-A0A954B6H3-F1
#
_cell.length_a   1.000
_cell.length_b   1.000
_cell.length_c   1.000
_cell.angle_alpha   90.00
_cell.angle_beta   90.00
_cell.angle_gamma   90.00
#
_symmetry.space_group_name_H-M   'P 1'
#
loop_
_entity.id
_entity.type
_entity.pdbx_description
1 polymer ?
#
loop_
_entity_poly.entity_id
_entity_poly.type
_entity_poly.pdbx_seq_one_letter_code
_entity_poly.pdbx_strand_id
1 'polypeptide(L)'
;LPRRGRGDEIKWFEFPPCYIYHVVNAWEDGDEIVMYACKMVDNNRAPDPAFGPYAPMVDVLALRAVLTQWRMNLKTGAVAERLVDDRISEFPVVNLGYAGRKTKYSYHVAIPDMATQLFDGLYKYDLETGAAQKHEFAAGWYGTEAAFAPRIDAKGEDDGYVVTFVADAATGDSEALIIDAQNFPAPPLARIHLPQRVPLGFHATWANDWEMGAASKN
;
A
#
# COMPACT_ATOMS: atom_id res chain seq x y z
N LEU A 1 -3.36 -8.71 21.62
CA LEU A 1 -2.57 -9.76 22.29
C LEU A 1 -1.16 -9.23 22.51
N PRO A 2 -0.66 -9.12 23.76
CA PRO A 2 0.76 -8.85 23.98
C PRO A 2 1.62 -9.92 23.27
N ARG A 3 2.65 -9.53 22.53
CA ARG A 3 3.47 -10.46 21.70
C ARG A 3 4.07 -11.65 22.45
N ARG A 4 4.23 -11.53 23.78
CA ARG A 4 4.74 -12.57 24.69
C ARG A 4 3.73 -12.98 25.76
N GLY A 5 2.48 -12.54 25.63
CA GLY A 5 1.39 -12.85 26.55
C GLY A 5 0.71 -14.17 26.22
N ARG A 6 -0.25 -14.54 27.05
CA ARG A 6 -1.09 -15.74 26.90
C ARG A 6 -2.42 -15.40 26.22
N GLY A 7 -3.15 -16.41 25.78
CA GLY A 7 -4.43 -16.23 25.08
C GLY A 7 -5.53 -15.55 25.93
N ASP A 8 -5.46 -15.66 27.26
CA ASP A 8 -6.38 -14.97 28.18
C ASP A 8 -6.05 -13.47 28.36
N GLU A 9 -4.92 -13.00 27.83
CA GLU A 9 -4.52 -11.59 27.80
C GLU A 9 -4.93 -10.89 26.49
N ILE A 10 -5.73 -11.56 25.65
CA ILE A 10 -6.29 -10.93 24.45
C ILE A 10 -7.35 -9.92 24.87
N LYS A 11 -7.10 -8.65 24.54
CA LYS A 11 -8.12 -7.60 24.57
C LYS A 11 -8.79 -7.49 23.20
N TRP A 12 -10.12 -7.54 23.20
CA TRP A 12 -10.96 -7.35 22.02
C TRP A 12 -11.54 -5.94 22.00
N PHE A 13 -11.68 -5.38 20.81
CA PHE A 13 -12.28 -4.08 20.54
C PHE A 13 -13.33 -4.25 19.45
N GLU A 14 -14.45 -3.57 19.57
CA GLU A 14 -15.57 -3.69 18.63
C GLU A 14 -15.67 -2.43 17.77
N PHE A 15 -15.88 -2.63 16.47
CA PHE A 15 -16.10 -1.58 15.47
C PHE A 15 -17.31 -1.95 14.60
N PRO A 16 -17.92 -0.98 13.90
CA PRO A 16 -18.89 -1.30 12.85
C PRO A 16 -18.30 -2.28 11.83
N PRO A 17 -19.11 -3.20 11.28
CA PRO A 17 -18.63 -4.19 10.33
C PRO A 17 -18.06 -3.50 9.09
N CYS A 18 -16.88 -3.95 8.68
CA CYS A 18 -16.24 -3.53 7.45
C CYS A 18 -15.34 -4.64 6.91
N TYR A 19 -14.85 -4.46 5.70
CA TYR A 19 -13.82 -5.31 5.12
C TYR A 19 -12.52 -4.50 5.03
N ILE A 20 -11.43 -5.08 5.52
CA ILE A 20 -10.07 -4.54 5.39
C ILE A 20 -9.27 -5.57 4.61
N TYR A 21 -8.56 -5.14 3.57
CA TYR A 21 -7.67 -6.02 2.82
C TYR A 21 -6.25 -5.92 3.39
N HIS A 22 -5.50 -4.87 3.05
CA HIS A 22 -4.15 -4.69 3.54
C HIS A 22 -4.03 -3.67 4.67
N VAL A 23 -3.21 -4.00 5.66
CA VAL A 23 -2.81 -3.12 6.75
C VAL A 23 -1.58 -2.33 6.30
N VAL A 24 -1.61 -1.02 6.50
CA VAL A 24 -0.48 -0.13 6.23
C VAL A 24 0.61 -0.36 7.28
N ASN A 25 0.27 -0.09 8.54
CA ASN A 25 1.12 -0.34 9.70
C ASN A 25 0.29 -0.19 10.99
N ALA A 26 0.83 -0.66 12.12
CA ALA A 26 0.26 -0.45 13.45
C ALA A 26 1.34 -0.23 14.51
N TRP A 27 1.06 0.61 15.51
CA TRP A 27 1.99 0.92 16.60
C TRP A 27 1.29 1.35 17.88
N GLU A 28 2.05 1.37 18.98
CA GLU A 28 1.63 1.94 20.26
C GLU A 28 1.85 3.45 20.29
N ASP A 29 0.84 4.20 20.73
CA ASP A 29 0.88 5.65 20.97
C ASP A 29 0.28 5.93 22.36
N GLY A 30 1.16 5.92 23.37
CA GLY A 30 0.75 5.99 24.77
C GLY A 30 -0.08 4.77 25.17
N ASP A 31 -1.33 5.01 25.59
CA ASP A 31 -2.28 3.95 25.97
C ASP A 31 -3.09 3.41 24.78
N GLU A 32 -2.78 3.81 23.55
CA GLU A 32 -3.55 3.43 22.36
C GLU A 32 -2.74 2.58 21.39
N ILE A 33 -3.41 1.66 20.71
CA ILE A 33 -2.93 1.09 19.46
C ILE A 33 -3.50 1.92 18.32
N VAL A 34 -2.63 2.41 17.45
CA VAL A 34 -2.98 3.09 16.21
C VAL A 34 -2.73 2.13 15.06
N MET A 35 -3.73 1.95 14.19
CA MET A 35 -3.64 1.12 12.99
C MET A 35 -4.12 1.93 11.79
N TYR A 36 -3.37 1.87 10.70
CA TYR A 36 -3.81 2.35 9.39
C TYR A 36 -4.01 1.16 8.47
N ALA A 37 -5.08 1.15 7.70
CA ALA A 37 -5.35 0.11 6.72
C ALA A 37 -6.21 0.61 5.57
N CYS A 38 -6.27 -0.17 4.50
CA CYS A 38 -7.11 0.05 3.34
C CYS A 38 -8.50 -0.56 3.60
N LYS A 39 -9.47 0.30 3.95
CA LYS A 39 -10.87 -0.07 4.21
C LYS A 39 -11.61 -0.17 2.89
N MET A 40 -12.25 -1.31 2.63
CA MET A 40 -13.14 -1.44 1.48
C MET A 40 -14.40 -0.60 1.67
N VAL A 41 -14.80 0.06 0.60
CA VAL A 41 -16.06 0.81 0.49
C VAL A 41 -16.85 0.30 -0.71
N ASP A 42 -18.15 0.56 -0.69
CA ASP A 42 -19.03 0.13 -1.78
C ASP A 42 -18.56 0.74 -3.11
N ASN A 43 -18.54 -0.09 -4.15
CA ASN A 43 -18.28 0.35 -5.51
C ASN A 43 -19.49 0.92 -6.22
N ASN A 44 -20.68 0.74 -5.64
CA ASN A 44 -21.96 1.22 -6.17
C ASN A 44 -22.18 0.79 -7.63
N ARG A 45 -21.50 -0.28 -8.09
CA ARG A 45 -21.68 -0.86 -9.43
C ARG A 45 -22.70 -1.98 -9.32
N ALA A 46 -23.59 -2.04 -10.31
CA ALA A 46 -24.48 -3.18 -10.44
C ALA A 46 -23.72 -4.33 -11.12
N PRO A 47 -23.94 -5.59 -10.68
CA PRO A 47 -23.38 -6.76 -11.36
C PRO A 47 -23.74 -6.79 -12.82
N ASP A 48 -22.71 -6.85 -13.67
CA ASP A 48 -22.91 -6.95 -15.10
C ASP A 48 -23.49 -8.34 -15.44
N PRO A 49 -24.76 -8.40 -15.91
CA PRO A 49 -25.44 -9.66 -16.17
C PRO A 49 -24.77 -10.49 -17.28
N ALA A 50 -23.87 -9.90 -18.08
CA ALA A 50 -23.08 -10.62 -19.07
C ALA A 50 -22.20 -11.72 -18.46
N PHE A 51 -21.80 -11.58 -17.18
CA PHE A 51 -21.03 -12.61 -16.46
C PHE A 51 -21.92 -13.67 -15.78
N GLY A 52 -23.24 -13.58 -15.94
CA GLY A 52 -24.20 -14.55 -15.41
C GLY A 52 -24.05 -14.75 -13.90
N PRO A 53 -23.94 -15.99 -13.40
CA PRO A 53 -23.84 -16.26 -11.97
C PRO A 53 -22.54 -15.73 -11.32
N TYR A 54 -21.54 -15.36 -12.13
CA TYR A 54 -20.26 -14.82 -11.64
C TYR A 54 -20.23 -13.29 -11.57
N ALA A 55 -21.29 -12.59 -12.00
CA ALA A 55 -21.34 -11.14 -11.99
C ALA A 55 -20.97 -10.51 -10.63
N PRO A 56 -21.47 -11.00 -9.48
CA PRO A 56 -21.07 -10.46 -8.18
C PRO A 56 -19.58 -10.63 -7.87
N MET A 57 -18.94 -11.69 -8.39
CA MET A 57 -17.51 -11.93 -8.18
C MET A 57 -16.64 -11.04 -9.06
N VAL A 58 -17.08 -10.77 -10.30
CA VAL A 58 -16.38 -9.85 -11.20
C VAL A 58 -16.43 -8.42 -10.67
N ASP A 59 -17.54 -8.02 -10.06
CA ASP A 59 -17.64 -6.69 -9.43
C ASP A 59 -16.68 -6.50 -8.26
N VAL A 60 -16.29 -7.57 -7.55
CA VAL A 60 -15.27 -7.49 -6.49
C VAL A 60 -13.93 -6.99 -7.06
N LEU A 61 -13.68 -7.19 -8.36
CA LEU A 61 -12.50 -6.67 -9.06
C LEU A 61 -12.58 -5.15 -9.31
N ALA A 62 -13.76 -4.54 -9.22
CA ALA A 62 -13.92 -3.09 -9.15
C ALA A 62 -13.63 -2.61 -7.71
N LEU A 63 -12.41 -2.90 -7.26
CA LEU A 63 -11.97 -2.70 -5.90
C LEU A 63 -12.00 -1.21 -5.57
N ARG A 64 -12.67 -0.89 -4.46
CA ARG A 64 -12.57 0.43 -3.83
C ARG A 64 -12.15 0.28 -2.39
N ALA A 65 -10.92 0.70 -2.13
CA ALA A 65 -10.41 0.81 -0.78
C ALA A 65 -9.92 2.23 -0.53
N VAL A 66 -10.07 2.68 0.71
CA VAL A 66 -9.70 4.03 1.15
C VAL A 66 -8.86 3.97 2.42
N LEU A 67 -7.91 4.89 2.54
CA LEU A 67 -7.01 4.93 3.69
C LEU A 67 -7.79 5.33 4.95
N THR A 68 -7.81 4.43 5.93
CA THR A 68 -8.57 4.62 7.18
C THR A 68 -7.67 4.35 8.38
N GLN A 69 -7.89 5.12 9.45
CA GLN A 69 -7.21 4.98 10.74
C GLN A 69 -8.18 4.42 11.78
N TRP A 70 -7.69 3.50 12.60
CA TRP A 70 -8.34 3.04 13.82
C TRP A 70 -7.44 3.32 15.03
N ARG A 71 -8.05 3.75 16.14
CA ARG A 71 -7.39 3.91 17.44
C ARG A 71 -8.14 3.08 18.48
N MET A 72 -7.40 2.37 19.32
CA MET A 72 -7.93 1.43 20.32
C MET A 72 -7.25 1.67 21.66
N ASN A 73 -7.98 2.16 22.65
CA ASN A 73 -7.43 2.49 23.96
C ASN A 73 -7.34 1.28 24.90
N LEU A 74 -6.12 0.89 25.27
CA LEU A 74 -5.82 -0.26 26.10
C LEU A 74 -6.28 -0.10 27.55
N LYS A 75 -6.45 1.12 28.07
CA LYS A 75 -6.97 1.34 29.43
C LYS A 75 -8.49 1.44 29.46
N THR A 76 -9.08 2.30 28.65
CA THR A 76 -10.51 2.63 28.72
C THR A 76 -11.38 1.70 27.89
N GLY A 77 -10.80 1.02 26.89
CA GLY A 77 -11.57 0.27 25.89
C GLY A 77 -12.20 1.15 24.81
N ALA A 78 -11.99 2.47 24.84
CA ALA A 78 -12.49 3.38 23.83
C ALA A 78 -11.91 3.06 22.45
N VAL A 79 -12.73 3.28 21.42
CA VAL A 79 -12.39 3.05 20.02
C VAL A 79 -12.70 4.30 19.19
N ALA A 80 -11.89 4.55 18.17
CA ALA A 80 -12.16 5.59 17.18
C ALA A 80 -11.76 5.12 15.78
N GLU A 81 -12.57 5.47 14.79
CA GLU A 81 -12.29 5.28 13.37
C GLU A 81 -12.29 6.64 12.67
N ARG A 82 -11.35 6.86 11.75
CA ARG A 82 -11.23 8.09 10.96
C ARG A 82 -10.87 7.77 9.52
N LEU A 83 -11.70 8.20 8.58
CA LEU A 83 -11.32 8.27 7.17
C LEU A 83 -10.19 9.29 7.01
N VAL A 84 -9.07 8.87 6.42
CA VAL A 84 -7.91 9.76 6.20
C VAL A 84 -8.02 10.45 4.86
N ASP A 85 -8.41 9.70 3.83
CA ASP A 85 -8.54 10.17 2.44
C ASP A 85 -9.50 9.26 1.68
N ASP A 86 -10.30 9.80 0.77
CA ASP A 86 -11.34 9.09 0.03
C ASP A 86 -10.91 8.63 -1.38
N ARG A 87 -9.69 8.99 -1.80
CA ARG A 87 -9.07 8.45 -3.02
C ARG A 87 -8.90 6.95 -2.91
N ILE A 88 -9.13 6.27 -4.03
CA ILE A 88 -9.05 4.81 -4.10
C ILE A 88 -7.58 4.39 -4.10
N SER A 89 -7.18 3.68 -3.06
CA SER A 89 -5.80 3.25 -2.85
C SER A 89 -5.72 1.92 -2.11
N GLU A 90 -4.74 1.11 -2.46
CA GLU A 90 -4.51 -0.23 -1.89
C GLU A 90 -3.02 -0.60 -1.97
N PHE A 91 -2.68 -1.85 -1.68
CA PHE A 91 -1.33 -2.41 -1.63
C PHE A 91 -0.34 -1.47 -0.95
N PRO A 92 -0.60 -1.11 0.33
CA PRO A 92 0.23 -0.17 1.05
C PRO A 92 1.57 -0.78 1.41
N VAL A 93 2.62 -0.01 1.18
CA VAL A 93 3.99 -0.31 1.63
C VAL A 93 4.53 0.88 2.42
N VAL A 94 5.24 0.56 3.50
CA VAL A 94 5.99 1.52 4.30
C VAL A 94 7.48 1.22 4.21
N ASN A 95 8.32 2.14 4.69
CA ASN A 95 9.70 1.78 4.99
C ASN A 95 9.72 0.69 6.08
N LEU A 96 10.11 -0.54 5.71
CA LEU A 96 10.07 -1.70 6.61
C LEU A 96 10.95 -1.54 7.86
N GLY A 97 11.93 -0.62 7.85
CA GLY A 97 12.67 -0.23 9.07
C GLY A 97 11.80 0.38 10.16
N TYR A 98 10.57 0.80 9.82
CA TYR A 98 9.57 1.36 10.71
C TYR A 98 8.35 0.44 10.91
N ALA A 99 8.36 -0.78 10.38
CA ALA A 99 7.27 -1.74 10.59
C ALA A 99 7.04 -1.99 12.10
N GLY A 100 5.78 -1.89 12.54
CA GLY A 100 5.41 -2.00 13.95
C GLY A 100 5.77 -0.79 14.83
N ARG A 101 6.28 0.30 14.24
CA ARG A 101 6.61 1.57 14.90
C ARG A 101 5.81 2.70 14.28
N LYS A 102 5.79 3.86 14.94
CA LYS A 102 5.18 5.05 14.35
C LYS A 102 5.87 5.39 13.04
N THR A 103 5.08 5.45 11.98
CA THR A 103 5.49 5.70 10.59
C THR A 103 4.73 6.90 10.07
N LYS A 104 5.43 7.81 9.40
CA LYS A 104 4.87 9.02 8.82
C LYS A 104 4.45 8.82 7.37
N TYR A 105 5.13 7.98 6.59
CA TYR A 105 4.93 7.83 5.15
C TYR A 105 4.45 6.43 4.76
N SER A 106 3.48 6.39 3.87
CA SER A 106 2.98 5.15 3.24
C SER A 106 2.85 5.34 1.73
N TYR A 107 3.15 4.30 0.96
CA TYR A 107 3.08 4.27 -0.49
C TYR A 107 2.04 3.26 -0.93
N HIS A 108 1.08 3.69 -1.74
CA HIS A 108 -0.06 2.87 -2.15
C HIS A 108 -0.14 2.83 -3.67
N VAL A 109 -0.70 1.77 -4.23
CA VAL A 109 -1.15 1.83 -5.63
C VAL A 109 -2.33 2.79 -5.74
N ALA A 110 -2.31 3.64 -6.76
CA ALA A 110 -3.44 4.47 -7.14
C ALA A 110 -4.34 3.67 -8.07
N ILE A 111 -5.63 3.57 -7.71
CA ILE A 111 -6.61 2.81 -8.47
C ILE A 111 -7.59 3.81 -9.10
N PRO A 112 -7.69 3.89 -10.43
CA PRO A 112 -8.75 4.65 -11.07
C PRO A 112 -10.09 3.98 -10.82
N ASP A 113 -11.17 4.76 -10.76
CA ASP A 113 -12.51 4.25 -10.52
C ASP A 113 -13.07 3.52 -11.76
N MET A 114 -12.65 2.27 -11.94
CA MET A 114 -12.95 1.45 -13.12
C MET A 114 -13.45 0.06 -12.70
N ALA A 115 -14.08 -0.65 -13.63
CA ALA A 115 -14.51 -2.03 -13.39
C ALA A 115 -13.33 -3.01 -13.37
N THR A 116 -12.23 -2.63 -14.01
CA THR A 116 -11.01 -3.41 -14.07
C THR A 116 -10.03 -2.92 -13.01
N GLN A 117 -9.45 -3.86 -12.28
CA GLN A 117 -8.40 -3.60 -11.32
C GLN A 117 -7.09 -3.27 -12.04
N LEU A 118 -6.88 -1.98 -12.30
CA LEU A 118 -5.66 -1.44 -12.90
C LEU A 118 -5.04 -0.42 -11.94
N PHE A 119 -3.73 -0.24 -12.01
CA PHE A 119 -2.99 0.66 -11.12
C PHE A 119 -2.32 1.73 -11.95
N ASP A 120 -2.88 2.94 -11.98
CA ASP A 120 -2.47 4.02 -12.91
C ASP A 120 -1.39 4.94 -12.35
N GLY A 121 -0.95 4.67 -11.12
CA GLY A 121 0.09 5.42 -10.44
C GLY A 121 0.32 4.91 -9.04
N LEU A 122 1.02 5.71 -8.26
CA LEU A 122 1.23 5.48 -6.83
C LEU A 122 0.84 6.74 -6.05
N TYR A 123 0.34 6.56 -4.83
CA TYR A 123 0.21 7.63 -3.84
C TYR A 123 1.31 7.52 -2.79
N LYS A 124 1.87 8.66 -2.37
CA LYS A 124 2.62 8.81 -1.13
C LYS A 124 1.77 9.60 -0.15
N TYR A 125 1.42 8.99 0.97
CA TYR A 125 0.69 9.60 2.07
C TYR A 125 1.64 10.10 3.16
N ASP A 126 1.32 11.25 3.74
CA ASP A 126 1.74 11.65 5.06
C ASP A 126 0.62 11.27 6.04
N LEU A 127 0.85 10.24 6.85
CA LEU A 127 -0.15 9.64 7.76
C LEU A 127 -0.53 10.56 8.92
N GLU A 128 0.33 11.52 9.27
CA GLU A 128 0.06 12.47 10.36
C GLU A 128 -0.93 13.55 9.90
N THR A 129 -0.75 14.07 8.68
CA THR A 129 -1.56 15.17 8.14
C THR A 129 -2.72 14.68 7.27
N GLY A 130 -2.63 13.48 6.69
CA GLY A 130 -3.54 12.97 5.66
C GLY A 130 -3.26 13.51 4.26
N ALA A 131 -2.24 14.35 4.08
CA ALA A 131 -1.85 14.84 2.75
C ALA A 131 -1.32 13.70 1.89
N ALA A 132 -1.53 13.78 0.58
CA ALA A 132 -0.93 12.83 -0.35
C ALA A 132 -0.44 13.48 -1.65
N GLN A 133 0.61 12.87 -2.19
CA GLN A 133 1.21 13.17 -3.49
C GLN A 133 0.96 11.97 -4.42
N LYS A 134 0.76 12.22 -5.72
CA LYS A 134 0.61 11.16 -6.72
C LYS A 134 1.82 11.14 -7.66
N HIS A 135 2.32 9.95 -7.96
CA HIS A 135 3.20 9.68 -9.09
C HIS A 135 2.35 9.02 -10.18
N GLU A 136 2.11 9.74 -11.27
CA GLU A 136 1.32 9.26 -12.41
C GLU A 136 2.18 8.36 -13.30
N PHE A 137 1.64 7.22 -13.72
CA PHE A 137 2.26 6.44 -14.80
C PHE A 137 1.92 7.03 -16.17
N ALA A 138 2.66 6.61 -17.19
CA ALA A 138 2.34 6.99 -18.56
C ALA A 138 0.95 6.46 -18.95
N ALA A 139 0.22 7.19 -19.79
CA ALA A 139 -1.10 6.75 -20.23
C ALA A 139 -1.03 5.35 -20.88
N GLY A 140 -1.90 4.44 -20.43
CA GLY A 140 -1.91 3.03 -20.88
C GLY A 140 -0.91 2.12 -20.18
N TRP A 141 -0.08 2.66 -19.28
CA TRP A 141 0.84 1.89 -18.45
C TRP A 141 0.23 1.66 -17.07
N TYR A 142 0.32 0.43 -16.59
CA TYR A 142 -0.22 0.04 -15.29
C TYR A 142 0.83 -0.68 -14.45
N GLY A 143 0.83 -0.38 -13.15
CA GLY A 143 1.82 -0.85 -12.21
C GLY A 143 1.44 -2.07 -11.39
N THR A 144 2.22 -2.30 -10.34
CA THR A 144 2.08 -3.37 -9.35
C THR A 144 2.31 -2.79 -7.95
N GLU A 145 2.20 -3.57 -6.87
CA GLU A 145 2.65 -3.11 -5.55
C GLU A 145 4.11 -2.66 -5.63
N ALA A 146 4.39 -1.50 -5.04
CA ALA A 146 5.74 -0.97 -4.98
C ALA A 146 6.48 -1.49 -3.74
N ALA A 147 7.81 -1.50 -3.80
CA ALA A 147 8.67 -1.72 -2.63
C ALA A 147 9.41 -0.43 -2.26
N PHE A 148 9.60 -0.16 -0.97
CA PHE A 148 10.45 0.92 -0.51
C PHE A 148 11.88 0.42 -0.27
N ALA A 149 12.85 1.01 -0.96
CA ALA A 149 14.28 0.76 -0.80
C ALA A 149 14.93 1.96 -0.08
N PRO A 150 15.36 1.82 1.18
CA PRO A 150 16.04 2.92 1.87
C PRO A 150 17.37 3.26 1.21
N ARG A 151 17.73 4.54 1.19
CA ARG A 151 19.08 4.96 0.78
C ARG A 151 20.11 4.41 1.77
N ILE A 152 21.30 4.07 1.29
CA ILE A 152 22.45 3.82 2.17
C ILE A 152 22.68 5.08 3.02
N ASP A 153 22.82 4.91 4.33
CA ASP A 153 22.97 5.99 5.31
C ASP A 153 21.79 6.98 5.36
N ALA A 154 20.58 6.54 5.00
CA ALA A 154 19.34 7.32 5.01
C ALA A 154 19.20 8.21 6.26
N LYS A 155 18.82 9.47 6.04
CA LYS A 155 18.65 10.50 7.10
C LYS A 155 17.22 10.70 7.54
N GLY A 156 16.26 10.17 6.79
CA GLY A 156 14.83 10.29 7.05
C GLY A 156 14.09 9.00 6.75
N GLU A 157 12.84 8.94 7.19
CA GLU A 157 11.97 7.78 6.95
C GLU A 157 11.71 7.54 5.45
N ASP A 158 11.56 8.62 4.68
CA ASP A 158 11.37 8.61 3.22
C ASP A 158 12.65 8.90 2.43
N ASP A 159 13.83 8.88 3.07
CA ASP A 159 15.11 9.04 2.37
C ASP A 159 15.48 7.72 1.68
N GLY A 160 14.96 7.55 0.46
CA GLY A 160 15.11 6.33 -0.30
C GLY A 160 14.33 6.39 -1.61
N TYR A 161 13.95 5.21 -2.08
CA TYR A 161 13.38 5.01 -3.40
C TYR A 161 12.13 4.16 -3.30
N VAL A 162 11.16 4.46 -4.16
CA VAL A 162 10.01 3.59 -4.40
C VAL A 162 10.23 2.89 -5.73
N VAL A 163 10.23 1.56 -5.70
CA VAL A 163 10.52 0.70 -6.85
C VAL A 163 9.26 -0.06 -7.23
N THR A 164 8.85 0.03 -8.49
CA THR A 164 7.66 -0.68 -9.01
C THR A 164 7.90 -1.17 -10.42
N PHE A 165 7.25 -2.27 -10.79
CA PHE A 165 7.11 -2.66 -12.18
C PHE A 165 5.88 -2.01 -12.80
N VAL A 166 5.99 -1.62 -14.07
CA VAL A 166 4.89 -1.12 -14.89
C VAL A 166 4.91 -1.80 -16.25
N ALA A 167 3.73 -1.96 -16.86
CA ALA A 167 3.60 -2.53 -18.20
C ALA A 167 2.63 -1.73 -19.07
N ASP A 168 2.99 -1.54 -20.33
CA ASP A 168 2.09 -1.02 -21.37
C ASP A 168 1.02 -2.08 -21.68
N ALA A 169 -0.25 -1.72 -21.52
CA ALA A 169 -1.35 -2.66 -21.75
C ALA A 169 -1.54 -3.05 -23.22
N ALA A 170 -1.08 -2.23 -24.17
CA ALA A 170 -1.24 -2.45 -25.59
C ALA A 170 -0.08 -3.28 -26.18
N THR A 171 1.17 -3.00 -25.77
CA THR A 171 2.36 -3.68 -26.34
C THR A 171 2.87 -4.81 -25.45
N GLY A 172 2.60 -4.77 -24.14
CA GLY A 172 3.19 -5.66 -23.15
C GLY A 172 4.63 -5.29 -22.78
N ASP A 173 5.16 -4.17 -23.28
CA ASP A 173 6.44 -3.63 -22.84
C ASP A 173 6.41 -3.39 -21.34
N SER A 174 7.51 -3.66 -20.66
CA SER A 174 7.57 -3.55 -19.20
C SER A 174 8.83 -2.83 -18.75
N GLU A 175 8.69 -2.08 -17.66
CA GLU A 175 9.77 -1.32 -17.07
C GLU A 175 9.77 -1.49 -15.54
N ALA A 176 10.94 -1.41 -14.94
CA ALA A 176 11.07 -1.08 -13.52
C ALA A 176 11.31 0.43 -13.38
N LEU A 177 10.49 1.09 -12.55
CA LEU A 177 10.64 2.50 -12.21
C LEU A 177 11.37 2.63 -10.88
N ILE A 178 12.33 3.56 -10.81
CA ILE A 178 12.99 3.98 -9.57
C ILE A 178 12.58 5.42 -9.30
N ILE A 179 11.74 5.63 -8.30
CA ILE A 179 11.14 6.93 -7.97
C ILE A 179 11.81 7.49 -6.71
N ASP A 180 12.18 8.76 -6.73
CA ASP A 180 12.65 9.47 -5.53
C ASP A 180 11.48 9.66 -4.56
N ALA A 181 11.57 9.04 -3.39
CA ALA A 181 10.52 9.12 -2.38
C ALA A 181 10.32 10.56 -1.86
N GLN A 182 11.35 11.42 -1.85
CA GLN A 182 11.25 12.81 -1.36
C GLN A 182 10.75 13.79 -2.43
N ASN A 183 10.95 13.46 -3.71
CA ASN A 183 10.45 14.23 -4.85
C ASN A 183 9.40 13.43 -5.65
N PHE A 184 8.41 12.92 -4.94
CA PHE A 184 7.53 11.84 -5.41
C PHE A 184 6.77 12.10 -6.73
N PRO A 185 6.19 13.30 -6.99
CA PRO A 185 5.49 13.57 -8.25
C PRO A 185 6.41 13.76 -9.47
N ALA A 186 7.72 13.90 -9.26
CA ALA A 186 8.66 14.13 -10.36
C ALA A 186 8.83 12.86 -11.22
N PRO A 187 9.34 12.98 -12.46
CA PRO A 187 9.70 11.83 -13.27
C PRO A 187 10.61 10.84 -12.51
N PRO A 188 10.51 9.52 -12.77
CA PRO A 188 11.40 8.54 -12.16
C PRO A 188 12.87 8.90 -12.38
N LEU A 189 13.71 8.67 -11.37
CA LEU A 189 15.16 8.82 -11.48
C LEU A 189 15.75 7.87 -12.52
N ALA A 190 15.15 6.69 -12.66
CA ALA A 190 15.50 5.71 -13.68
C ALA A 190 14.28 4.93 -14.14
N ARG A 191 14.32 4.51 -15.41
CA ARG A 191 13.39 3.60 -16.05
C ARG A 191 14.21 2.48 -16.67
N ILE A 192 13.97 1.24 -16.25
CA ILE A 192 14.75 0.07 -16.69
C ILE A 192 13.84 -0.78 -17.56
N HIS A 193 14.08 -0.79 -18.87
CA HIS A 193 13.35 -1.67 -19.80
C HIS A 193 13.64 -3.14 -19.49
N LEU A 194 12.57 -3.93 -19.41
CA LEU A 194 12.64 -5.36 -19.19
C LEU A 194 12.45 -6.09 -20.52
N PRO A 195 13.23 -7.16 -20.77
CA PRO A 195 13.20 -7.86 -22.05
C PRO A 195 11.93 -8.70 -22.26
N GLN A 196 11.07 -8.78 -21.26
CA GLN A 196 9.86 -9.60 -21.22
C GLN A 196 8.76 -8.88 -20.43
N ARG A 197 7.51 -9.18 -20.76
CA ARG A 197 6.35 -8.66 -20.03
C ARG A 197 6.37 -9.12 -18.57
N VAL A 198 6.23 -8.17 -17.66
CA VAL A 198 5.91 -8.44 -16.24
C VAL A 198 4.39 -8.37 -16.08
N PRO A 199 3.71 -9.45 -15.68
CA PRO A 199 2.29 -9.40 -15.36
C PRO A 199 2.00 -8.47 -14.19
N LEU A 200 0.77 -7.96 -14.11
CA LEU A 200 0.31 -7.24 -12.92
C LEU A 200 0.39 -8.20 -11.73
N GLY A 201 1.33 -7.93 -10.82
CA GLY A 201 1.63 -8.73 -9.65
C GLY A 201 0.90 -8.24 -8.41
N PHE A 202 1.03 -9.04 -7.34
CA PHE A 202 0.50 -8.73 -6.01
C PHE A 202 1.61 -8.14 -5.17
N HIS A 203 2.32 -8.95 -4.38
CA HIS A 203 3.25 -8.45 -3.38
C HIS A 203 4.69 -8.29 -3.84
N ALA A 204 5.35 -7.27 -3.30
CA ALA A 204 6.76 -6.96 -3.49
C ALA A 204 7.45 -6.67 -2.15
N THR A 205 8.75 -6.89 -2.10
CA THR A 205 9.59 -6.46 -0.98
C THR A 205 10.97 -6.09 -1.49
N TRP A 206 11.62 -5.17 -0.77
CA TRP A 206 13.04 -4.87 -0.96
C TRP A 206 13.85 -5.57 0.12
N ALA A 207 14.92 -6.22 -0.28
CA ALA A 207 15.94 -6.73 0.63
C ALA A 207 17.29 -6.17 0.21
N ASN A 208 18.04 -5.66 1.18
CA ASN A 208 19.41 -5.26 0.98
C ASN A 208 20.30 -6.49 0.78
N ASP A 209 21.43 -6.30 0.12
CA ASP A 209 22.39 -7.37 -0.15
C ASP A 209 22.81 -8.12 1.14
N TRP A 210 23.08 -7.39 2.22
CA TRP A 210 23.46 -7.97 3.51
C TRP A 210 22.34 -8.78 4.20
N GLU A 211 21.07 -8.59 3.82
CA GLU A 211 19.94 -9.36 4.34
C GLU A 211 19.80 -10.71 3.60
N MET A 212 20.27 -10.78 2.35
CA MET A 212 20.16 -11.96 1.49
C MET A 212 21.33 -12.93 1.64
N GLY A 213 22.31 -12.63 2.51
CA GLY A 213 23.42 -13.55 2.82
C GLY A 213 24.33 -13.83 1.63
N ALA A 214 24.33 -12.96 0.61
CA ALA A 214 25.38 -12.97 -0.40
C ALA A 214 26.68 -12.59 0.30
N ALA A 215 27.45 -13.60 0.68
CA ALA A 215 28.84 -13.45 1.01
C ALA A 215 29.48 -12.69 -0.16
N SER A 216 29.93 -11.47 0.11
CA SER A 216 30.98 -10.82 -0.65
C SER A 216 32.19 -11.73 -0.62
N LYS A 217 32.23 -12.69 -1.55
CA LYS A 217 33.47 -13.28 -2.01
C LYS A 217 34.13 -12.24 -2.90
N ASN A 218 34.93 -11.38 -2.29
CA ASN A 218 36.13 -10.81 -2.87
C ASN A 218 37.27 -11.07 -1.89
#